data_AF-A0A3M2E1F4-F1
#
_entry.id   AF-A0A3M2E1F4-F1
#
_cell.length_a   1.000
_cell.length_b   1.000
_cell.length_c   1.000
_cell.angle_alpha   90.00
_cell.angle_beta   90.00
_cell.angle_gamma   90.00
#
_symmetry.space_group_name_H-M   'P 1'
#
loop_
_entity.id
_entity.type
_entity.pdbx_description
1 polymer ?
#
loop_
_entity_poly.entity_id
_entity_poly.type
_entity_poly.pdbx_seq_one_letter_code
_entity_poly.pdbx_strand_id
1 'polypeptide(L)'
;MAPASLTFARARQAALACAVAAGAAACAAGGPPASPHDRDAAASYPLIVTRNGDGTVGSTPAGIDCGVQCSESYATGQQVVLTATGSFLGWSGACTGSGTVCTVVMDAPKSVTATFAGGVADAGAGGGSSCDLVAQTGCAAGQACDFDLSARTPYCRPAGAGGDLAVCAAAADCAAGFTCVSDGMGSGCLHWCALPAGAECAPFAGSTCTALQPPVAIGGTEYGVCF
;
A
#
# COMPACT_ATOMS: atom_id res chain seq x y z
N MET A 1 -19.18 -79.03 -11.33
CA MET A 1 -18.46 -78.77 -10.06
C MET A 1 -18.36 -77.27 -9.84
N ALA A 2 -18.50 -76.78 -8.60
CA ALA A 2 -18.32 -75.38 -8.18
C ALA A 2 -16.83 -75.10 -7.81
N PRO A 3 -16.38 -73.87 -7.42
CA PRO A 3 -17.06 -72.58 -7.17
C PRO A 3 -16.48 -71.44 -8.10
N ALA A 4 -16.46 -70.11 -7.86
CA ALA A 4 -16.76 -69.27 -6.68
C ALA A 4 -17.13 -67.79 -6.98
N SER A 5 -17.99 -67.22 -6.12
CA SER A 5 -17.89 -65.95 -5.38
C SER A 5 -17.48 -64.60 -6.04
N LEU A 6 -18.49 -63.74 -6.24
CA LEU A 6 -18.68 -62.39 -5.63
C LEU A 6 -17.56 -61.30 -5.65
N THR A 7 -17.93 -60.15 -6.25
CA THR A 7 -17.92 -58.78 -5.63
C THR A 7 -16.71 -57.82 -5.78
N PHE A 8 -16.98 -56.73 -6.52
CA PHE A 8 -16.46 -55.33 -6.44
C PHE A 8 -14.97 -55.01 -6.75
N ALA A 9 -14.76 -54.16 -7.78
CA ALA A 9 -14.41 -52.73 -7.57
C ALA A 9 -14.53 -51.91 -8.89
N ARG A 10 -15.18 -50.74 -8.85
CA ARG A 10 -15.15 -49.72 -9.93
C ARG A 10 -14.15 -48.62 -9.56
N ALA A 11 -13.15 -48.32 -10.41
CA ALA A 11 -12.43 -47.05 -10.36
C ALA A 11 -11.78 -46.66 -11.71
N ARG A 12 -12.46 -45.77 -12.45
CA ARG A 12 -11.93 -44.64 -13.26
C ARG A 12 -10.60 -44.85 -14.01
N GLN A 13 -10.61 -45.09 -15.33
CA GLN A 13 -10.58 -44.03 -16.37
C GLN A 13 -9.53 -42.93 -16.07
N ALA A 14 -8.32 -42.96 -16.66
CA ALA A 14 -7.98 -42.74 -18.08
C ALA A 14 -7.77 -41.25 -18.43
N ALA A 15 -6.50 -40.84 -18.51
CA ALA A 15 -6.03 -39.71 -19.28
C ALA A 15 -4.66 -40.08 -19.88
N LEU A 16 -4.55 -40.09 -21.21
CA LEU A 16 -3.31 -40.41 -21.92
C LEU A 16 -2.31 -39.26 -21.77
N ALA A 17 -1.07 -39.59 -21.40
CA ALA A 17 0.06 -38.71 -21.65
C ALA A 17 0.50 -38.82 -23.12
N CYS A 18 0.86 -37.69 -23.74
CA CYS A 18 1.67 -37.68 -24.96
C CYS A 18 2.79 -36.64 -24.80
N ALA A 19 3.96 -36.95 -25.35
CA ALA A 19 5.23 -36.50 -24.80
C ALA A 19 5.80 -35.20 -25.40
N VAL A 20 6.75 -34.61 -24.66
CA VAL A 20 7.58 -33.49 -25.08
C VAL A 20 8.57 -33.93 -26.18
N ALA A 21 8.71 -33.11 -27.22
CA ALA A 21 9.83 -33.16 -28.14
C ALA A 21 10.42 -31.75 -28.31
N ALA A 22 11.72 -31.61 -28.09
CA ALA A 22 12.45 -30.35 -28.25
C ALA A 22 13.19 -30.32 -29.60
N GLY A 23 13.16 -29.18 -30.29
CA GLY A 23 13.90 -28.97 -31.54
C GLY A 23 13.31 -27.81 -32.33
N ALA A 24 14.08 -26.73 -32.49
CA ALA A 24 13.60 -25.51 -33.13
C ALA A 24 13.56 -25.64 -34.67
N ALA A 25 12.41 -25.31 -35.26
CA ALA A 25 12.28 -24.93 -36.66
C ALA A 25 11.23 -23.82 -36.76
N ALA A 26 11.62 -22.64 -37.26
CA ALA A 26 10.70 -21.54 -37.45
C ALA A 26 9.74 -21.83 -38.62
N CYS A 27 8.44 -21.68 -38.40
CA CYS A 27 7.45 -21.60 -39.47
C CYS A 27 6.92 -20.17 -39.57
N ALA A 28 7.09 -19.56 -40.75
CA ALA A 28 6.66 -18.20 -41.01
C ALA A 28 5.13 -18.11 -41.10
N ALA A 29 4.52 -17.39 -40.16
CA ALA A 29 3.16 -16.88 -40.35
C ALA A 29 3.24 -15.66 -41.28
N GLY A 30 2.73 -15.80 -42.51
CA GLY A 30 2.70 -14.74 -43.51
C GLY A 30 1.68 -13.65 -43.16
N GLY A 31 2.07 -12.73 -42.28
CA GLY A 31 1.45 -11.41 -42.24
C GLY A 31 1.87 -10.57 -43.46
N PRO A 32 1.03 -9.63 -43.94
CA PRO A 32 1.47 -8.67 -44.94
C PRO A 32 2.67 -7.86 -44.42
N PRO A 33 3.52 -7.31 -45.30
CA PRO A 33 4.56 -6.39 -44.86
C PRO A 33 3.92 -5.19 -44.18
N ALA A 34 4.11 -5.07 -42.85
CA ALA A 34 3.73 -3.86 -42.13
C ALA A 34 4.42 -2.67 -42.80
N SER A 35 3.64 -1.68 -43.22
CA SER A 35 4.21 -0.53 -43.88
C SER A 35 5.06 0.25 -42.88
N PRO A 36 6.14 0.95 -43.29
CA PRO A 36 6.92 1.77 -42.36
C PRO A 36 6.12 2.94 -41.74
N HIS A 37 4.86 3.11 -42.11
CA HIS A 37 3.90 4.05 -41.52
C HIS A 37 3.03 3.45 -40.38
N ASP A 38 3.05 2.14 -40.14
CA ASP A 38 2.31 1.49 -39.03
C ASP A 38 3.11 1.48 -37.70
N ARG A 39 4.17 2.31 -37.61
CA ARG A 39 4.93 2.56 -36.37
C ARG A 39 4.28 3.60 -35.46
N ASP A 40 3.26 4.31 -35.95
CA ASP A 40 2.48 5.30 -35.21
C ASP A 40 1.12 4.74 -34.73
N ALA A 41 1.15 3.50 -34.24
CA ALA A 41 0.08 2.99 -33.40
C ALA A 41 0.11 3.78 -32.09
N ALA A 42 -0.68 4.86 -32.04
CA ALA A 42 -0.68 5.92 -31.02
C ALA A 42 -0.32 5.40 -29.61
N ALA A 43 0.96 5.52 -29.26
CA ALA A 43 1.47 5.00 -28.00
C ALA A 43 0.85 5.81 -26.87
N SER A 44 0.02 5.19 -26.02
CA SER A 44 -0.50 5.85 -24.84
C SER A 44 0.41 5.63 -23.64
N TYR A 45 0.57 6.67 -22.84
CA TYR A 45 1.34 6.66 -21.61
C TYR A 45 0.44 6.91 -20.40
N PRO A 46 0.59 6.15 -19.31
CA PRO A 46 -0.13 6.40 -18.06
C PRO A 46 0.40 7.66 -17.38
N LEU A 47 -0.51 8.57 -17.03
CA LEU A 47 -0.29 9.62 -16.06
C LEU A 47 -0.90 9.18 -14.72
N ILE A 48 -0.10 9.22 -13.67
CA ILE A 48 -0.54 8.99 -12.28
C ILE A 48 -0.47 10.32 -11.53
N VAL A 49 -1.56 10.72 -10.90
CA VAL A 49 -1.63 11.90 -10.04
C VAL A 49 -1.86 11.47 -8.59
N THR A 50 -0.94 11.81 -7.70
CA THR A 50 -1.05 11.56 -6.26
C THR A 50 -1.61 12.81 -5.59
N ARG A 51 -2.78 12.71 -4.95
CA ARG A 51 -3.33 13.78 -4.10
C ARG A 51 -2.83 13.62 -2.66
N ASN A 52 -2.22 14.66 -2.11
CA ASN A 52 -1.91 14.80 -0.70
C ASN A 52 -2.71 15.98 -0.13
N GLY A 53 -3.58 15.73 0.86
CA GLY A 53 -4.51 16.73 1.41
C GLY A 53 -5.93 16.73 0.81
N ASP A 54 -6.80 17.58 1.34
CA ASP A 54 -8.26 17.64 1.08
C ASP A 54 -8.65 18.42 -0.20
N GLY A 55 -7.76 18.46 -1.19
CA GLY A 55 -8.04 19.09 -2.48
C GLY A 55 -8.73 18.16 -3.48
N THR A 56 -8.95 18.67 -4.69
CA THR A 56 -9.21 17.83 -5.88
C THR A 56 -8.31 18.28 -7.04
N VAL A 57 -7.98 17.36 -7.95
CA VAL A 57 -7.26 17.68 -9.19
C VAL A 57 -8.04 17.14 -10.38
N GLY A 58 -8.48 18.03 -11.26
CA GLY A 58 -9.10 17.67 -12.54
C GLY A 58 -8.12 17.85 -13.71
N SER A 59 -8.29 17.07 -14.78
CA SER A 59 -7.51 17.20 -16.02
C SER A 59 -8.32 17.72 -17.20
N THR A 60 -7.65 18.40 -18.14
CA THR A 60 -8.13 18.63 -19.51
C THR A 60 -7.08 18.12 -20.50
N PRO A 61 -7.36 17.12 -21.38
CA PRO A 61 -8.63 16.41 -21.54
C PRO A 61 -9.11 15.69 -20.27
N ALA A 62 -10.42 15.53 -20.13
CA ALA A 62 -11.04 14.85 -19.00
C ALA A 62 -10.57 13.38 -18.93
N GLY A 63 -10.30 12.89 -17.72
CA GLY A 63 -9.79 11.53 -17.49
C GLY A 63 -9.23 11.33 -16.09
N ILE A 64 -8.56 12.35 -15.54
CA ILE A 64 -8.18 12.39 -14.12
C ILE A 64 -9.12 13.34 -13.39
N ASP A 65 -9.76 12.80 -12.36
CA ASP A 65 -10.42 13.56 -11.29
C ASP A 65 -9.97 12.92 -9.97
N CYS A 66 -8.89 13.45 -9.41
CA CYS A 66 -8.42 13.11 -8.07
C CYS A 66 -9.32 13.72 -6.98
N GLY A 67 -10.63 13.56 -7.08
CA GLY A 67 -11.48 13.11 -5.96
C GLY A 67 -11.53 11.57 -5.89
N VAL A 68 -11.70 10.91 -7.04
CA VAL A 68 -12.09 9.48 -7.17
C VAL A 68 -11.16 8.66 -8.10
N GLN A 69 -10.74 9.20 -9.25
CA GLN A 69 -9.89 8.53 -10.24
C GLN A 69 -8.59 9.32 -10.48
N CYS A 70 -7.48 8.72 -10.06
CA CYS A 70 -6.16 9.38 -10.04
C CYS A 70 -5.16 8.88 -11.10
N SER A 71 -5.58 8.04 -12.03
CA SER A 71 -4.72 7.49 -13.08
C SER A 71 -5.47 7.36 -14.40
N GLU A 72 -4.90 7.84 -15.49
CA GLU A 72 -5.47 7.73 -16.84
C GLU A 72 -4.35 7.63 -17.90
N SER A 73 -4.64 7.00 -19.03
CA SER A 73 -3.69 6.85 -20.15
C SER A 73 -3.98 7.86 -21.27
N TYR A 74 -2.97 8.65 -21.63
CA TYR A 74 -3.07 9.69 -22.66
C TYR A 74 -2.17 9.37 -23.86
N ALA A 75 -2.57 9.77 -25.07
CA ALA A 75 -1.77 9.55 -26.28
C ALA A 75 -0.42 10.29 -26.23
N THR A 76 0.59 9.74 -26.91
CA THR A 76 1.91 10.36 -27.03
C THR A 76 1.83 11.75 -27.67
N GLY A 77 2.62 12.69 -27.15
CA GLY A 77 2.57 14.10 -27.52
C GLY A 77 1.35 14.88 -27.04
N GLN A 78 0.35 14.22 -26.44
CA GLN A 78 -0.84 14.90 -25.91
C GLN A 78 -0.44 15.82 -24.76
N GLN A 79 -0.95 17.06 -24.81
CA GLN A 79 -0.86 18.00 -23.71
C GLN A 79 -2.04 17.79 -22.76
N VAL A 80 -1.75 17.62 -21.47
CA VAL A 80 -2.70 17.44 -20.38
C VAL A 80 -2.52 18.57 -19.37
N VAL A 81 -3.58 19.33 -19.13
CA VAL A 81 -3.61 20.44 -18.19
C VAL A 81 -4.27 19.97 -16.89
N LEU A 82 -3.50 19.87 -15.82
CA LEU A 82 -3.96 19.54 -14.48
C LEU A 82 -4.33 20.83 -13.73
N THR A 83 -5.50 20.85 -13.09
CA THR A 83 -6.01 21.98 -12.30
C THR A 83 -6.33 21.51 -10.88
N ALA A 84 -5.60 22.03 -9.91
CA ALA A 84 -5.82 21.83 -8.49
C ALA A 84 -6.88 22.80 -7.95
N THR A 85 -7.85 22.26 -7.22
CA THR A 85 -8.93 23.02 -6.56
C THR A 85 -8.91 22.73 -5.05
N GLY A 86 -8.98 23.80 -4.23
CA GLY A 86 -8.82 23.74 -2.77
C GLY A 86 -7.59 24.50 -2.29
N SER A 87 -7.14 24.22 -1.07
CA SER A 87 -6.02 24.89 -0.40
C SER A 87 -4.64 24.49 -0.94
N PHE A 88 -4.40 24.69 -2.23
CA PHE A 88 -3.22 24.15 -2.92
C PHE A 88 -1.89 24.75 -2.41
N LEU A 89 -0.89 23.90 -2.19
CA LEU A 89 0.48 24.24 -1.75
C LEU A 89 1.53 24.11 -2.85
N GLY A 90 1.42 23.09 -3.71
CA GLY A 90 2.36 22.93 -4.83
C GLY A 90 2.37 21.54 -5.49
N TRP A 91 2.98 21.50 -6.68
CA TRP A 91 3.22 20.29 -7.46
C TRP A 91 4.66 19.77 -7.27
N SER A 92 4.81 18.45 -7.36
CA SER A 92 6.12 17.79 -7.52
C SER A 92 6.05 16.61 -8.51
N GLY A 93 7.21 16.08 -8.92
CA GLY A 93 7.32 15.03 -9.94
C GLY A 93 7.44 15.63 -11.35
N ALA A 94 6.61 15.15 -12.29
CA ALA A 94 6.57 15.67 -13.67
C ALA A 94 5.96 17.08 -13.79
N CYS A 95 5.43 17.62 -12.70
CA CYS A 95 4.99 19.00 -12.53
C CYS A 95 5.76 19.64 -11.37
N THR A 96 6.18 20.89 -11.50
CA THR A 96 6.83 21.64 -10.41
C THR A 96 6.30 23.08 -10.35
N GLY A 97 6.03 23.55 -9.14
CA GLY A 97 5.60 24.93 -8.88
C GLY A 97 4.35 25.02 -8.00
N SER A 98 4.07 26.22 -7.50
CA SER A 98 2.93 26.53 -6.62
C SER A 98 1.67 27.03 -7.33
N GLY A 99 1.71 27.18 -8.67
CA GLY A 99 0.54 27.55 -9.45
C GLY A 99 -0.51 26.42 -9.48
N THR A 100 -1.79 26.75 -9.30
CA THR A 100 -2.89 25.77 -9.28
C THR A 100 -3.09 25.03 -10.61
N VAL A 101 -2.48 25.52 -11.70
CA VAL A 101 -2.50 24.88 -13.02
C VAL A 101 -1.10 24.37 -13.35
N CYS A 102 -0.99 23.10 -13.75
CA CYS A 102 0.21 22.53 -14.36
C CYS A 102 -0.10 21.94 -15.74
N THR A 103 0.86 22.03 -16.66
CA THR A 103 0.75 21.47 -18.00
C THR A 103 1.80 20.37 -18.19
N VAL A 104 1.35 19.14 -18.47
CA VAL A 104 2.19 17.97 -18.75
C VAL A 104 2.08 17.61 -20.22
N VAL A 105 3.20 17.34 -20.89
CA VAL A 105 3.23 16.72 -22.23
C VAL A 105 3.55 15.24 -22.07
N MET A 106 2.86 14.37 -22.80
CA MET A 106 2.97 12.92 -22.67
C MET A 106 3.98 12.32 -23.64
N ASP A 107 5.27 12.41 -23.33
CA ASP A 107 6.36 11.72 -24.06
C ASP A 107 6.77 10.37 -23.44
N ALA A 108 6.31 10.10 -22.21
CA ALA A 108 6.69 8.95 -21.38
C ALA A 108 5.63 8.73 -20.27
N PRO A 109 5.59 7.58 -19.58
CA PRO A 109 4.81 7.45 -18.35
C PRO A 109 5.25 8.49 -17.31
N LYS A 110 4.30 9.17 -16.68
CA LYS A 110 4.58 10.31 -15.79
C LYS A 110 3.80 10.23 -14.47
N SER A 111 4.43 10.74 -13.42
CA SER A 111 3.84 10.83 -12.09
C SER A 111 3.91 12.26 -11.58
N VAL A 112 2.78 12.75 -11.05
CA VAL A 112 2.63 14.11 -10.52
C VAL A 112 2.05 14.03 -9.11
N THR A 113 2.62 14.72 -8.14
CA THR A 113 2.03 14.84 -6.80
C THR A 113 1.49 16.25 -6.59
N ALA A 114 0.25 16.34 -6.11
CA ALA A 114 -0.45 17.57 -5.78
C ALA A 114 -0.61 17.69 -4.26
N THR A 115 -0.05 18.73 -3.66
CA THR A 115 -0.11 18.94 -2.21
C THR A 115 -1.09 20.06 -1.86
N PHE A 116 -1.95 19.83 -0.87
CA PHE A 116 -2.95 20.77 -0.36
C PHE A 116 -2.88 20.89 1.17
N ALA A 117 -3.12 22.09 1.72
CA ALA A 117 -3.23 22.34 3.15
C ALA A 117 -4.65 22.03 3.66
N GLY A 118 -4.83 20.91 4.36
CA GLY A 118 -6.08 20.60 5.05
C GLY A 118 -6.14 19.15 5.49
N GLY A 119 -5.96 18.24 4.53
CA GLY A 119 -5.77 16.82 4.82
C GLY A 119 -4.32 16.61 5.24
N VAL A 120 -4.11 15.70 6.19
CA VAL A 120 -2.83 15.44 6.88
C VAL A 120 -1.62 15.63 5.96
N ALA A 121 -0.93 16.77 6.14
CA ALA A 121 0.17 17.13 5.27
C ALA A 121 1.38 16.26 5.58
N ASP A 122 1.47 15.11 4.91
CA ASP A 122 2.71 14.36 4.81
C ASP A 122 3.69 15.18 3.95
N ALA A 123 4.39 16.08 4.62
CA ALA A 123 5.37 16.98 4.03
C ALA A 123 6.75 16.28 3.97
N GLY A 124 6.81 15.12 3.31
CA GLY A 124 8.05 14.36 3.17
C GLY A 124 8.01 13.36 2.02
N ALA A 125 8.80 13.60 0.98
CA ALA A 125 9.04 12.58 -0.05
C ALA A 125 9.84 11.40 0.55
N GLY A 126 9.12 10.35 0.95
CA GLY A 126 9.67 9.19 1.65
C GLY A 126 8.80 7.95 1.54
N GLY A 127 8.34 7.62 0.33
CA GLY A 127 7.54 6.41 0.07
C GLY A 127 8.31 5.13 0.42
N GLY A 128 8.10 4.61 1.62
CA GLY A 128 8.69 3.38 2.13
C GLY A 128 7.96 2.89 3.39
N SER A 129 7.10 1.89 3.23
CA SER A 129 6.12 1.43 4.23
C SER A 129 6.71 0.63 5.40
N SER A 130 7.57 1.25 6.22
CA SER A 130 8.06 0.66 7.47
C SER A 130 8.59 1.72 8.43
N CYS A 131 7.74 2.17 9.36
CA CYS A 131 8.20 2.80 10.59
C CYS A 131 8.65 1.74 11.61
N ASP A 132 9.45 2.12 12.60
CA ASP A 132 9.86 1.23 13.68
C ASP A 132 8.84 1.26 14.81
N LEU A 133 8.17 0.13 15.07
CA LEU A 133 7.10 0.01 16.07
C LEU A 133 7.60 0.17 17.52
N VAL A 134 8.87 -0.17 17.78
CA VAL A 134 9.46 -0.15 19.13
C VAL A 134 10.09 1.21 19.37
N ALA A 135 10.94 1.67 18.46
CA ALA A 135 11.62 2.96 18.58
C ALA A 135 10.67 4.14 18.28
N GLN A 136 9.50 3.89 17.68
CA GLN A 136 8.56 4.92 17.21
C GLN A 136 9.21 5.94 16.27
N THR A 137 10.18 5.48 15.49
CA THR A 137 10.93 6.30 14.52
C THR A 137 10.47 6.04 13.09
N GLY A 138 10.73 7.00 12.20
CA GLY A 138 10.30 6.95 10.79
C GLY A 138 8.97 7.65 10.51
N CYS A 139 8.23 8.07 11.55
CA CYS A 139 7.05 8.92 11.41
C CYS A 139 7.37 10.40 11.71
N ALA A 140 6.58 11.33 11.17
CA ALA A 140 6.79 12.76 11.42
C ALA A 140 6.33 13.18 12.83
N ALA A 141 6.69 14.39 13.24
CA ALA A 141 6.31 14.93 14.54
C ALA A 141 4.77 15.00 14.69
N GLY A 142 4.24 14.40 15.76
CA GLY A 142 2.79 14.27 15.99
C GLY A 142 2.16 13.02 15.36
N GLN A 143 2.95 12.13 14.78
CA GLN A 143 2.51 10.80 14.35
C GLN A 143 3.05 9.69 15.27
N ALA A 144 2.34 8.56 15.29
CA ALA A 144 2.71 7.32 15.93
C ALA A 144 2.98 6.24 14.86
N CYS A 145 3.94 5.35 15.12
CA CYS A 145 4.07 4.12 14.34
C CYS A 145 3.09 3.08 14.87
N ASP A 146 2.26 2.55 13.99
CA ASP A 146 1.20 1.59 14.30
C ASP A 146 1.23 0.42 13.30
N PHE A 147 0.51 -0.66 13.58
CA PHE A 147 0.59 -1.89 12.80
C PHE A 147 -0.76 -2.26 12.20
N ASP A 148 -0.85 -2.25 10.87
CA ASP A 148 -2.05 -2.74 10.19
C ASP A 148 -2.07 -4.28 10.26
N LEU A 149 -2.93 -4.83 11.11
CA LEU A 149 -3.13 -6.28 11.27
C LEU A 149 -3.62 -6.98 9.98
N SER A 150 -4.27 -6.23 9.08
CA SER A 150 -4.83 -6.75 7.81
C SER A 150 -3.78 -6.77 6.70
N ALA A 151 -3.01 -5.70 6.56
CA ALA A 151 -1.91 -5.59 5.59
C ALA A 151 -0.59 -6.23 6.10
N ARG A 152 -0.49 -6.45 7.42
CA ARG A 152 0.72 -6.89 8.14
C ARG A 152 1.94 -5.98 7.93
N THR A 153 1.71 -4.67 7.89
CA THR A 153 2.75 -3.67 7.65
C THR A 153 2.70 -2.54 8.68
N PRO A 154 3.86 -2.00 9.11
CA PRO A 154 3.89 -0.78 9.91
C PRO A 154 3.47 0.43 9.07
N TYR A 155 2.68 1.34 9.65
CA TYR A 155 2.26 2.58 9.03
C TYR A 155 2.24 3.72 10.04
N CYS A 156 2.44 4.95 9.56
CA CYS A 156 2.36 6.14 10.39
C CYS A 156 0.91 6.65 10.45
N ARG A 157 0.38 6.82 11.66
CA ARG A 157 -0.92 7.45 11.92
C ARG A 157 -0.75 8.73 12.75
N PRO A 158 -1.73 9.64 12.79
CA PRO A 158 -1.77 10.68 13.81
C PRO A 158 -1.69 10.07 15.23
N ALA A 159 -0.88 10.68 16.10
CA ALA A 159 -0.83 10.34 17.51
C ALA A 159 -1.92 11.09 18.28
N GLY A 160 -2.64 10.38 19.13
CA GLY A 160 -3.60 10.99 20.05
C GLY A 160 -2.93 11.54 21.31
N ALA A 161 -3.76 12.05 22.23
CA ALA A 161 -3.29 12.60 23.51
C ALA A 161 -3.24 11.55 24.65
N GLY A 162 -3.78 10.35 24.45
CA GLY A 162 -3.84 9.29 25.45
C GLY A 162 -2.47 8.67 25.73
N GLY A 163 -1.96 8.87 26.94
CA GLY A 163 -0.79 8.16 27.45
C GLY A 163 -1.13 6.79 28.03
N ASP A 164 -0.24 6.25 28.86
CA ASP A 164 -0.39 4.98 29.56
C ASP A 164 -1.75 4.85 30.27
N LEU A 165 -2.42 3.72 30.07
CA LEU A 165 -3.74 3.37 30.62
C LEU A 165 -4.87 4.39 30.34
N ALA A 166 -4.67 5.34 29.43
CA ALA A 166 -5.72 6.25 29.00
C ALA A 166 -6.83 5.47 28.29
N VAL A 167 -8.09 5.80 28.63
CA VAL A 167 -9.26 5.17 27.98
C VAL A 167 -9.29 5.57 26.51
N CYS A 168 -9.36 4.57 25.63
CA CYS A 168 -9.34 4.74 24.18
C CYS A 168 -10.54 4.06 23.52
N ALA A 169 -11.02 4.63 22.41
CA ALA A 169 -12.03 4.04 21.53
C ALA A 169 -11.39 3.52 20.23
N ALA A 170 -10.26 4.09 19.81
CA ALA A 170 -9.47 3.68 18.66
C ALA A 170 -7.97 3.88 18.94
N ALA A 171 -7.10 3.24 18.14
CA ALA A 171 -5.65 3.43 18.24
C ALA A 171 -5.24 4.91 18.12
N ALA A 172 -5.94 5.69 17.29
CA ALA A 172 -5.71 7.13 17.10
C ALA A 172 -5.93 7.99 18.36
N ASP A 173 -6.58 7.49 19.41
CA ASP A 173 -6.69 8.19 20.70
C ASP A 173 -5.38 8.13 21.49
N CYS A 174 -4.55 7.13 21.21
CA CYS A 174 -3.30 6.85 21.90
C CYS A 174 -2.10 7.59 21.28
N ALA A 175 -1.21 8.08 22.13
CA ALA A 175 0.03 8.75 21.78
C ALA A 175 1.03 7.82 21.08
N ALA A 176 2.10 8.38 20.52
CA ALA A 176 3.21 7.60 19.97
C ALA A 176 3.80 6.65 21.02
N GLY A 177 4.01 5.38 20.62
CA GLY A 177 4.39 4.28 21.51
C GLY A 177 3.22 3.41 21.97
N PHE A 178 1.99 3.94 21.94
CA PHE A 178 0.83 3.29 22.54
C PHE A 178 -0.19 2.82 21.49
N THR A 179 -0.74 1.62 21.71
CA THR A 179 -1.86 1.05 20.96
C THR A 179 -3.08 0.86 21.87
N CYS A 180 -4.28 0.94 21.30
CA CYS A 180 -5.53 0.74 22.04
C CYS A 180 -5.84 -0.76 22.15
N VAL A 181 -5.83 -1.29 23.37
CA VAL A 181 -6.10 -2.71 23.66
C VAL A 181 -7.36 -2.82 24.52
N SER A 182 -8.24 -3.74 24.17
CA SER A 182 -9.45 -4.05 24.94
C SER A 182 -9.29 -5.38 25.69
N ASP A 183 -9.34 -5.34 27.02
CA ASP A 183 -9.24 -6.51 27.91
C ASP A 183 -10.61 -7.12 28.27
N GLY A 184 -11.70 -6.45 27.88
CA GLY A 184 -13.08 -6.87 28.16
C GLY A 184 -13.69 -6.27 29.42
N MET A 185 -12.88 -5.71 30.33
CA MET A 185 -13.35 -4.81 31.40
C MET A 185 -13.17 -3.33 31.00
N GLY A 186 -12.27 -3.03 30.07
CA GLY A 186 -12.15 -1.71 29.43
C GLY A 186 -11.42 -1.74 28.08
N SER A 187 -11.01 -0.55 27.65
CA SER A 187 -10.07 -0.31 26.56
C SER A 187 -9.04 0.72 27.03
N GLY A 188 -7.75 0.40 26.92
CA GLY A 188 -6.64 1.23 27.40
C GLY A 188 -5.50 1.36 26.39
N CYS A 189 -4.83 2.50 26.39
CA CYS A 189 -3.60 2.73 25.65
C CYS A 189 -2.41 2.01 26.34
N LEU A 190 -1.80 1.04 25.67
CA LEU A 190 -0.68 0.22 26.17
C LEU A 190 0.53 0.31 25.25
N HIS A 191 1.74 0.24 25.81
CA HIS A 191 2.98 0.42 25.06
C HIS A 191 3.38 -0.84 24.27
N TRP A 192 3.92 -0.68 23.06
CA TRP A 192 4.49 -1.79 22.27
C TRP A 192 5.82 -2.29 22.82
N CYS A 193 6.14 -3.56 22.54
CA CYS A 193 7.42 -4.22 22.82
C CYS A 193 7.68 -5.40 21.88
N ALA A 194 8.94 -5.77 21.68
CA ALA A 194 9.38 -6.96 20.96
C ALA A 194 9.86 -8.08 21.90
N LEU A 195 9.57 -9.32 21.53
CA LEU A 195 10.03 -10.54 22.19
C LEU A 195 11.24 -11.12 21.43
N PRO A 196 12.20 -11.79 22.11
CA PRO A 196 12.25 -12.12 23.54
C PRO A 196 12.94 -11.04 24.41
N ALA A 197 13.07 -9.81 23.92
CA ALA A 197 13.76 -8.74 24.63
C ALA A 197 12.90 -8.15 25.76
N GLY A 198 13.01 -8.73 26.97
CA GLY A 198 12.40 -8.18 28.20
C GLY A 198 13.01 -6.86 28.70
N ALA A 199 13.39 -5.95 27.80
CA ALA A 199 14.19 -4.75 28.08
C ALA A 199 13.56 -3.43 27.58
N GLU A 200 12.50 -3.49 26.76
CA GLU A 200 12.00 -2.36 25.97
C GLU A 200 10.64 -1.81 26.40
N CYS A 201 10.04 -2.34 27.48
CA CYS A 201 8.96 -1.65 28.19
C CYS A 201 9.42 -0.38 28.94
N ALA A 202 10.65 0.10 28.74
CA ALA A 202 11.09 1.40 29.27
C ALA A 202 10.25 2.53 28.63
N PRO A 203 9.68 3.47 29.41
CA PRO A 203 10.07 3.85 30.78
C PRO A 203 9.39 3.09 31.95
N PHE A 204 8.52 2.11 31.67
CA PHE A 204 7.70 1.40 32.66
C PHE A 204 8.48 0.29 33.38
N ALA A 205 9.17 0.66 34.45
CA ALA A 205 9.92 -0.28 35.28
C ALA A 205 8.97 -1.26 36.02
N GLY A 206 9.04 -2.54 35.66
CA GLY A 206 8.27 -3.62 36.29
C GLY A 206 7.21 -4.25 35.40
N SER A 207 6.90 -3.65 34.24
CA SER A 207 5.97 -4.22 33.25
C SER A 207 6.58 -5.40 32.50
N THR A 208 5.70 -6.29 32.04
CA THR A 208 6.02 -7.51 31.30
C THR A 208 5.49 -7.44 29.86
N CYS A 209 6.37 -7.73 28.90
CA CYS A 209 5.98 -7.80 27.49
C CYS A 209 5.17 -9.08 27.24
N THR A 210 3.88 -8.95 26.95
CA THR A 210 2.98 -10.07 26.66
C THR A 210 2.65 -10.10 25.18
N ALA A 211 2.89 -11.23 24.51
CA ALA A 211 2.60 -11.41 23.09
C ALA A 211 1.09 -11.24 22.82
N LEU A 212 0.75 -10.56 21.72
CA LEU A 212 -0.64 -10.42 21.29
C LEU A 212 -1.23 -11.76 20.83
N GLN A 213 -2.54 -11.92 20.96
CA GLN A 213 -3.28 -13.07 20.41
C GLN A 213 -4.27 -12.59 19.34
N PRO A 214 -4.10 -12.94 18.05
CA PRO A 214 -3.04 -13.78 17.48
C PRO A 214 -1.64 -13.09 17.46
N PRO A 215 -0.55 -13.87 17.44
CA PRO A 215 0.81 -13.34 17.50
C PRO A 215 1.15 -12.52 16.24
N VAL A 216 1.71 -11.34 16.46
CA VAL A 216 2.20 -10.44 15.42
C VAL A 216 3.70 -10.65 15.27
N ALA A 217 4.14 -11.09 14.09
CA ALA A 217 5.56 -11.25 13.80
C ALA A 217 5.96 -10.57 12.48
N ILE A 218 7.04 -9.79 12.52
CA ILE A 218 7.58 -9.04 11.37
C ILE A 218 9.07 -9.37 11.26
N GLY A 219 9.51 -9.84 10.08
CA GLY A 219 10.92 -10.19 9.85
C GLY A 219 11.48 -11.33 10.72
N GLY A 220 10.64 -12.04 11.49
CA GLY A 220 11.04 -13.06 12.46
C GLY A 220 11.09 -12.57 13.91
N THR A 221 10.85 -11.28 14.16
CA THR A 221 10.67 -10.72 15.51
C THR A 221 9.17 -10.77 15.87
N GLU A 222 8.84 -11.23 17.07
CA GLU A 222 7.47 -11.28 17.60
C GLU A 222 7.19 -10.03 18.45
N TYR A 223 5.99 -9.47 18.37
CA TYR A 223 5.59 -8.24 19.04
C TYR A 223 4.45 -8.48 20.04
N GLY A 224 4.53 -7.75 21.14
CA GLY A 224 3.57 -7.76 22.23
C GLY A 224 3.28 -6.36 22.73
N VAL A 225 2.58 -6.32 23.86
CA VAL A 225 2.28 -5.09 24.61
C VAL A 225 2.73 -5.23 26.06
N CYS A 226 3.13 -4.12 26.65
CA CYS A 226 3.55 -4.03 28.05
C CYS A 226 2.33 -3.97 28.97
N PHE A 227 2.30 -4.88 29.95
CA PHE A 227 1.36 -4.91 31.09
C PHE A 227 2.15 -4.95 32.40
#